data_AF-A0A182SF02-F1
#
_entry.id   AF-A0A182SF02-F1
#
_cell.length_a   1.000
_cell.length_b   1.000
_cell.length_c   1.000
_cell.angle_alpha   90.00
_cell.angle_beta   90.00
_cell.angle_gamma   90.00
#
_symmetry.space_group_name_H-M   'P 1'
#
loop_
_entity.id
_entity.type
_entity.pdbx_description
1 polymer ?
#
loop_
_entity_poly.entity_id
_entity_poly.type
_entity_poly.pdbx_seq_one_letter_code
_entity_poly.pdbx_strand_id
1 'polypeptide(L)'
;MLLPTEDAYVNFLTRNQKVSLKEIELELPEQKLTDILRTLHQLQQKDRATFDKANRAFVSHVQAYSKHECNLILRLKDLDLGKVATSYGLLQLPRMPEIKPQFKESFRGPEQTVDVFALVYKDKQKQASFQDKLKTYAETGEWKGKKKLIRKKSVPWELANKEREERKEIRKKRREKKQTRKAAIEAGGVVPVKRKRAKFSQEELDELANDIRLLKKVKKKKITEEEYADEMGIKDGGDDDLLDSE
;
A
#
# COMPACT_ATOMS: atom_id res chain seq x y z
N MET A 1 8.96 29.74 8.71
CA MET A 1 10.29 29.96 9.30
C MET A 1 11.30 29.36 8.36
N LEU A 2 12.33 30.11 8.01
CA LEU A 2 13.44 29.65 7.18
C LEU A 2 14.63 29.39 8.11
N LEU A 3 15.46 28.40 7.77
CA LEU A 3 16.75 28.26 8.44
C LEU A 3 17.73 29.33 7.92
N PRO A 4 18.78 29.69 8.68
CA PRO A 4 19.81 30.61 8.19
C PRO A 4 20.48 30.14 6.89
N THR A 5 20.52 28.82 6.67
CA THR A 5 21.02 28.20 5.44
C THR A 5 20.12 28.46 4.22
N GLU A 6 18.87 28.87 4.44
CA GLU A 6 17.82 29.04 3.44
C GLU A 6 17.51 30.51 3.14
N ASP A 7 18.17 31.47 3.80
CA ASP A 7 17.93 32.91 3.64
C ASP A 7 18.09 33.38 2.19
N ALA A 8 18.97 32.74 1.42
CA ALA A 8 19.16 33.00 -0.01
C ALA A 8 17.87 32.79 -0.83
N TYR A 9 16.90 32.00 -0.33
CA TYR A 9 15.61 31.80 -0.97
C TYR A 9 14.75 33.06 -0.99
N VAL A 10 14.86 33.92 0.04
CA VAL A 10 14.14 35.22 0.07
C VAL A 10 14.60 36.10 -1.09
N ASN A 11 15.92 36.19 -1.30
CA ASN A 11 16.50 36.95 -2.41
C ASN A 11 16.09 36.40 -3.78
N PHE A 12 15.99 35.07 -3.90
CA PHE A 12 15.50 34.41 -5.11
C PHE A 12 14.05 34.79 -5.43
N LEU A 13 13.16 34.80 -4.43
CA LEU A 13 11.76 35.20 -4.61
C LEU A 13 11.65 36.67 -5.03
N THR A 14 12.41 37.56 -4.39
CA THR A 14 12.41 38.99 -4.76
C THR A 14 12.91 39.20 -6.18
N ARG A 15 13.95 38.49 -6.62
CA ARG A 15 14.49 38.65 -7.98
C ARG A 15 13.59 38.07 -9.07
N ASN A 16 13.04 36.87 -8.86
CA ASN A 16 12.32 36.16 -9.91
C ASN A 16 10.82 36.48 -9.94
N GLN A 17 10.22 36.68 -8.76
CA GLN A 17 8.78 36.90 -8.62
C GLN A 17 8.43 38.34 -8.22
N LYS A 18 9.42 39.20 -7.99
CA LYS A 18 9.24 40.60 -7.57
C LYS A 18 8.41 40.74 -6.29
N VAL A 19 8.49 39.74 -5.42
CA VAL A 19 7.81 39.73 -4.11
C VAL A 19 8.77 40.21 -3.03
N SER A 20 8.37 41.26 -2.31
CA SER A 20 9.08 41.72 -1.11
C SER A 20 8.52 41.02 0.13
N LEU A 21 9.37 40.30 0.84
CA LEU A 21 9.03 39.69 2.14
C LEU A 21 9.55 40.59 3.26
N LYS A 22 8.81 40.65 4.38
CA LYS A 22 9.23 41.35 5.60
C LYS A 22 9.56 40.31 6.65
N GLU A 23 10.68 40.52 7.33
CA GLU A 23 11.10 39.67 8.44
C GLU A 23 10.14 39.83 9.63
N ILE A 24 9.85 38.71 10.29
CA ILE A 24 9.02 38.66 11.49
C ILE A 24 9.84 37.91 12.53
N GLU A 25 10.17 38.61 13.62
CA GLU A 25 10.83 38.00 14.77
C GLU A 25 9.80 37.23 15.60
N LEU A 26 10.15 36.00 15.96
CA LEU A 26 9.32 35.11 16.76
C LEU A 26 10.13 34.61 17.95
N GLU A 27 9.75 35.03 19.15
CA GLU A 27 10.33 34.51 20.38
C GLU A 27 9.67 33.17 20.73
N LEU A 28 10.47 32.10 20.75
CA LEU A 28 10.01 30.76 21.10
C LEU A 28 10.66 30.34 22.43
N PRO A 29 9.87 30.30 23.52
CA PRO A 29 10.35 29.79 24.80
C PRO A 29 10.75 28.31 24.69
N GLU A 30 11.95 27.96 25.15
CA GLU A 30 12.43 26.56 25.13
C GLU A 30 11.54 25.61 25.93
N GLN A 31 10.92 26.10 27.01
CA GLN A 31 10.00 25.31 27.85
C GLN A 31 8.80 24.79 27.05
N LYS A 32 8.25 25.62 26.15
CA LYS A 32 7.13 25.20 25.29
C LYS A 32 7.56 24.08 24.35
N LEU A 33 8.79 24.13 23.84
CA LEU A 33 9.33 23.07 23.00
C LEU A 33 9.41 21.75 23.75
N THR A 34 9.96 21.75 24.97
CA THR A 34 10.06 20.52 25.78
C THR A 34 8.70 19.92 26.11
N ASP A 35 7.72 20.77 26.43
CA ASP A 35 6.35 20.34 26.72
C ASP A 35 5.69 19.71 25.49
N ILE A 36 5.80 20.36 24.33
CA ILE A 36 5.28 19.84 23.06
C ILE A 36 5.95 18.50 22.72
N LEU A 37 7.28 18.41 22.82
CA LEU A 37 8.00 17.16 22.57
C LEU A 37 7.53 16.04 23.49
N ARG A 38 7.33 16.32 24.78
CA ARG A 38 6.78 15.34 25.73
C ARG A 38 5.40 14.85 25.31
N THR A 39 4.51 15.76 24.89
CA THR A 39 3.17 15.36 24.40
C THR A 39 3.24 14.53 23.13
N LEU A 40 4.11 14.90 22.17
CA LEU A 40 4.30 14.15 20.93
C LEU A 40 4.82 12.73 21.19
N HIS A 41 5.82 12.59 22.07
CA HIS A 41 6.36 11.29 22.46
C HIS A 41 5.29 10.41 23.11
N GLN A 42 4.48 10.97 24.02
CA GLN A 42 3.36 10.23 24.64
C GLN A 42 2.31 9.80 23.61
N LEU A 43 2.00 10.65 22.63
CA LEU A 43 1.05 10.32 21.57
C LEU A 43 1.57 9.21 20.65
N GLN A 44 2.87 9.19 20.37
CA GLN A 44 3.51 8.13 19.57
C GLN A 44 3.65 6.82 20.33
N GLN A 45 3.90 6.86 21.64
CA GLN A 45 3.95 5.66 22.48
C GLN A 45 2.57 5.02 22.67
N LYS A 46 1.50 5.82 22.72
CA LYS A 46 0.11 5.32 22.88
C LYS A 46 -0.44 4.61 21.66
N ASP A 47 0.06 4.88 20.46
CA ASP A 47 -0.45 4.29 19.23
C ASP A 47 0.67 4.09 18.20
N ARG A 48 0.93 2.85 17.82
CA ARG A 48 1.88 2.55 16.76
C ARG A 48 1.54 3.24 15.43
N ALA A 49 0.25 3.47 15.14
CA ALA A 49 -0.14 4.13 13.89
C ALA A 49 0.33 5.58 13.79
N THR A 50 0.40 6.32 14.91
CA THR A 50 0.89 7.69 14.93
C THR A 50 2.41 7.72 14.75
N PHE A 51 3.13 6.77 15.37
CA PHE A 51 4.55 6.57 15.16
C PHE A 51 4.89 6.31 13.67
N ASP A 52 4.19 5.38 13.01
CA ASP A 52 4.43 5.08 11.60
C ASP A 52 4.13 6.28 10.69
N LYS A 53 3.06 7.04 11.00
CA LYS A 53 2.72 8.26 10.27
C LYS A 53 3.77 9.35 10.45
N ALA A 54 4.30 9.52 11.66
CA ALA A 54 5.35 10.48 11.94
C ALA A 54 6.62 10.15 11.16
N ASN A 55 7.05 8.88 11.17
CA ASN A 55 8.18 8.42 10.33
C ASN A 55 7.92 8.68 8.86
N ARG A 56 6.74 8.33 8.35
CA ARG A 56 6.37 8.56 6.94
C ARG A 56 6.38 10.05 6.59
N ALA A 57 5.89 10.92 7.48
CA ALA A 57 5.89 12.36 7.29
C ALA A 57 7.32 12.91 7.21
N PHE A 58 8.19 12.49 8.12
CA PHE A 58 9.61 12.85 8.08
C PHE A 58 10.30 12.41 6.78
N VAL A 59 10.13 11.14 6.37
CA VAL A 59 10.70 10.67 5.09
C VAL A 59 10.15 11.46 3.91
N SER A 60 8.86 11.79 3.91
CA SER A 60 8.25 12.60 2.85
C SER A 60 8.82 14.03 2.78
N HIS A 61 9.16 14.62 3.93
CA HIS A 61 9.82 15.92 4.02
C HIS A 61 11.21 15.86 3.38
N VAL A 62 12.02 14.86 3.75
CA VAL A 62 13.36 14.67 3.16
C VAL A 62 13.27 14.45 1.64
N GLN A 63 12.28 13.68 1.18
CA GLN A 63 12.05 13.49 -0.25
C GLN A 63 11.61 14.76 -0.97
N ALA A 64 10.81 15.61 -0.33
CA ALA A 64 10.39 16.89 -0.90
C ALA A 64 11.61 17.80 -1.12
N TYR A 65 12.50 17.90 -0.14
CA TYR A 65 13.78 18.61 -0.24
C TYR A 65 14.78 17.97 -1.21
N SER A 66 14.56 16.73 -1.66
CA SER A 66 15.39 16.12 -2.70
C SER A 66 14.90 16.43 -4.11
N LYS A 67 13.60 16.75 -4.25
CA LYS A 67 12.90 16.76 -5.54
C LYS A 67 12.41 18.15 -5.94
N HIS A 68 12.54 19.14 -5.07
CA HIS A 68 12.15 20.50 -5.39
C HIS A 68 13.08 21.09 -6.46
N GLU A 69 12.61 22.13 -7.14
CA GLU A 69 13.34 22.70 -8.28
C GLU A 69 14.53 23.56 -7.81
N CYS A 70 14.45 24.16 -6.63
CA CYS A 70 15.49 25.02 -6.06
C CYS A 70 16.61 24.24 -5.34
N ASN A 71 17.07 23.12 -5.92
CA ASN A 71 18.10 22.23 -5.33
C ASN A 71 19.44 22.94 -5.05
N LEU A 72 19.73 24.03 -5.78
CA LEU A 72 20.96 24.81 -5.58
C LEU A 72 20.93 25.65 -4.30
N ILE A 73 19.75 26.17 -3.94
CA ILE A 73 19.55 27.07 -2.79
C ILE A 73 19.22 26.25 -1.55
N LEU A 74 18.22 25.36 -1.65
CA LEU A 74 17.80 24.52 -0.53
C LEU A 74 18.48 23.16 -0.67
N ARG A 75 19.70 23.05 -0.15
CA ARG A 75 20.50 21.83 -0.23
C ARG A 75 20.19 20.92 0.95
N LEU A 76 19.84 19.66 0.68
CA LEU A 76 19.64 18.62 1.70
C LEU A 76 20.85 18.41 2.62
N LYS A 77 22.07 18.68 2.13
CA LYS A 77 23.30 18.49 2.91
C LYS A 77 23.45 19.50 4.05
N ASP A 78 22.86 20.68 3.87
CA ASP A 78 22.96 21.80 4.82
C ASP A 78 21.80 21.78 5.82
N LEU A 79 20.73 21.04 5.51
CA LEU A 79 19.59 20.87 6.38
C LEU A 79 19.93 19.91 7.53
N ASP A 80 19.78 20.38 8.78
CA ASP A 80 19.97 19.54 9.96
C ASP A 80 18.78 18.58 10.15
N LEU A 81 18.92 17.38 9.58
CA LEU A 81 17.91 16.34 9.66
C LEU A 81 17.61 15.88 11.10
N GLY A 82 18.55 16.06 12.04
CA GLY A 82 18.35 15.72 13.44
C GLY A 82 17.33 16.63 14.10
N LYS A 83 17.47 17.95 13.91
CA LYS A 83 16.50 18.94 14.40
C LYS A 83 15.15 18.80 13.74
N VAL A 84 15.13 18.54 12.42
CA VAL A 84 13.87 18.27 11.70
C VAL A 84 13.18 17.02 12.26
N ALA A 85 13.92 15.94 12.51
CA ALA A 85 13.37 14.74 13.15
C ALA A 85 12.80 15.03 14.55
N THR A 86 13.47 15.86 15.35
CA THR A 86 12.94 16.33 16.63
C THR A 86 11.65 17.13 16.47
N SER A 87 11.52 17.97 15.43
CA SER A 87 10.27 18.73 15.18
C SER A 87 9.06 17.84 14.88
N TYR A 88 9.28 16.65 14.29
CA TYR A 88 8.26 15.61 14.11
C TYR A 88 8.01 14.78 15.38
N GLY A 89 8.79 14.99 16.44
CA GLY A 89 8.70 14.26 17.71
C GLY A 89 8.98 12.77 17.55
N LEU A 90 9.88 12.38 16.64
CA LEU A 90 10.17 10.96 16.39
C LEU A 90 10.75 10.29 17.64
N LEU A 91 10.31 9.08 17.96
CA LEU A 91 10.90 8.28 19.03
C LEU A 91 12.29 7.72 18.65
N GLN A 92 12.48 7.38 17.38
CA GLN A 92 13.72 6.83 16.84
C GLN A 92 13.92 7.34 15.41
N LEU A 93 15.17 7.63 15.06
CA LEU A 93 15.52 7.97 13.68
C LEU A 93 15.32 6.76 12.75
N PRO A 94 14.63 6.92 11.62
CA PRO A 94 14.51 5.86 10.64
C PRO A 94 15.87 5.54 10.00
N ARG A 95 16.05 4.32 9.51
CA ARG A 95 17.28 3.95 8.79
C ARG A 95 17.16 4.37 7.33
N MET A 96 17.91 5.41 6.94
CA MET A 96 17.90 5.95 5.58
C MET A 96 19.32 6.34 5.12
N PRO A 97 19.64 6.25 3.81
CA PRO A 97 20.96 6.61 3.30
C PRO A 97 21.29 8.10 3.45
N GLU A 98 20.29 8.97 3.56
CA GLU A 98 20.47 10.41 3.75
C GLU A 98 20.87 10.78 5.19
N ILE A 99 20.65 9.89 6.17
CA ILE A 99 20.98 10.15 7.58
C ILE A 99 22.45 9.83 7.83
N LYS A 100 23.25 10.89 7.84
CA LYS A 100 24.64 10.89 8.28
C LYS A 100 24.77 10.78 9.81
N PRO A 101 25.90 10.26 10.34
CA PRO A 101 26.14 10.17 11.78
C PRO A 101 26.05 11.52 12.49
N GLN A 102 26.52 12.61 11.86
CA GLN A 102 26.44 13.98 12.39
C GLN A 102 25.01 14.40 12.78
N PHE A 103 23.98 13.94 12.06
CA PHE A 103 22.59 14.31 12.34
C PHE A 103 22.01 13.54 13.53
N LYS A 104 22.65 12.45 13.97
CA LYS A 104 22.23 11.70 15.16
C LYS A 104 22.57 12.47 16.44
N GLU A 105 23.62 13.29 16.42
CA GLU A 105 24.03 14.10 17.56
C GLU A 105 23.07 15.28 17.80
N SER A 106 22.57 15.89 16.71
CA SER A 106 21.56 16.97 16.78
C SER A 106 20.16 16.49 17.18
N PHE A 107 19.89 15.19 17.12
CA PHE A 107 18.58 14.63 17.38
C PHE A 107 18.30 14.52 18.87
N ARG A 108 17.28 15.24 19.34
CA ARG A 108 16.72 15.07 20.69
C ARG A 108 15.57 14.06 20.64
N GLY A 109 15.84 12.86 21.14
CA GLY A 109 14.84 11.78 21.30
C GLY A 109 14.11 11.83 22.65
N PRO A 110 13.25 10.85 22.93
CA PRO A 110 12.60 10.69 24.22
C PRO A 110 13.62 10.39 25.32
N GLU A 111 13.37 10.90 26.53
CA GLU A 111 14.21 10.70 27.71
C GLU A 111 14.27 9.24 28.16
N GLN A 112 13.25 8.45 27.83
CA GLN A 112 13.18 7.02 28.10
C GLN A 112 13.48 6.22 26.83
N THR A 113 14.26 5.14 26.97
CA THR A 113 14.50 4.18 25.89
C THR A 113 13.20 3.45 25.56
N VAL A 114 12.54 3.84 24.47
CA VAL A 114 11.30 3.20 24.01
C VAL A 114 11.65 2.05 23.08
N ASP A 115 11.20 0.84 23.41
CA ASP A 115 11.22 -0.27 22.46
C ASP A 115 10.14 -0.07 21.40
N VAL A 116 10.59 0.22 20.19
CA VAL A 116 9.77 0.44 19.02
C VAL A 116 9.01 -0.83 18.63
N PHE A 117 9.52 -2.04 18.92
CA PHE A 117 8.82 -3.29 18.56
C PHE A 117 7.69 -3.66 19.53
N ALA A 118 7.73 -3.15 20.76
CA ALA A 118 6.70 -3.37 21.77
C ALA A 118 5.43 -2.52 21.55
N LEU A 119 5.48 -1.52 20.65
CA LEU A 119 4.36 -0.61 20.40
C LEU A 119 3.19 -1.31 19.69
N VAL A 120 1.98 -1.09 20.21
CA VAL A 120 0.75 -1.73 19.74
C VAL A 120 -0.10 -0.75 18.91
N TYR A 121 -0.72 -1.24 17.83
CA TYR A 121 -1.73 -0.47 17.10
C TYR A 121 -3.05 -0.46 17.86
N LYS A 122 -3.71 0.69 17.92
CA LYS A 122 -5.11 0.75 18.42
C LYS A 122 -6.08 -0.06 17.56
N ASP A 123 -5.83 -0.13 16.26
CA ASP A 123 -6.66 -0.89 15.30
C ASP A 123 -6.32 -2.38 15.32
N LYS A 124 -7.28 -3.23 15.74
CA LYS A 124 -7.11 -4.70 15.81
C LYS A 124 -6.73 -5.34 14.47
N GLN A 125 -7.33 -4.88 13.37
CA GLN A 125 -7.03 -5.41 12.02
C GLN A 125 -5.58 -5.10 11.59
N LYS A 126 -5.10 -3.89 11.88
CA LYS A 126 -3.71 -3.52 11.59
C LYS A 126 -2.74 -4.30 12.46
N GLN A 127 -3.07 -4.48 13.74
CA GLN A 127 -2.27 -5.30 14.65
C GLN A 127 -2.13 -6.75 14.15
N ALA A 128 -3.22 -7.38 13.71
CA ALA A 128 -3.17 -8.72 13.12
C ALA A 128 -2.23 -8.75 11.90
N SER A 129 -2.40 -7.82 10.96
CA SER A 129 -1.54 -7.72 9.78
C SER A 129 -0.06 -7.46 10.10
N PHE A 130 0.21 -6.78 11.23
CA PHE A 130 1.56 -6.52 11.70
C PHE A 130 2.18 -7.75 12.33
N GLN A 131 1.42 -8.49 13.14
CA GLN A 131 1.85 -9.78 13.70
C GLN A 131 2.16 -10.79 12.61
N ASP A 132 1.33 -10.88 11.57
CA ASP A 132 1.59 -11.76 10.42
C ASP A 132 2.90 -11.36 9.72
N LYS A 133 3.14 -10.06 9.53
CA LYS A 133 4.43 -9.58 8.99
C LYS A 133 5.60 -9.90 9.91
N LEU A 134 5.42 -9.77 11.22
CA LEU A 134 6.46 -10.07 12.19
C LEU A 134 6.84 -11.56 12.18
N LYS A 135 5.83 -12.45 12.14
CA LYS A 135 6.02 -13.91 12.01
C LYS A 135 6.76 -14.25 10.72
N THR A 136 6.27 -13.74 9.58
CA THR A 136 6.95 -13.98 8.30
C THR A 136 8.38 -13.44 8.28
N TYR A 137 8.65 -12.29 8.92
CA TYR A 137 10.00 -11.75 9.04
C TYR A 137 10.90 -12.63 9.92
N ALA A 138 10.39 -13.17 11.02
CA ALA A 138 11.13 -14.11 11.86
C ALA A 138 11.47 -15.42 11.10
N GLU A 139 10.54 -15.90 10.26
CA GLU A 139 10.72 -17.14 9.48
C GLU A 139 11.60 -16.96 8.23
N THR A 140 11.45 -15.86 7.49
CA THR A 140 12.14 -15.65 6.19
C THR A 140 13.29 -14.65 6.23
N GLY A 141 13.45 -13.88 7.31
CA GLY A 141 14.42 -12.78 7.40
C GLY A 141 14.14 -11.60 6.45
N GLU A 142 13.13 -11.68 5.59
CA GLU A 142 12.76 -10.63 4.63
C GLU A 142 11.47 -9.91 5.04
N TRP A 143 11.53 -8.58 5.15
CA TRP A 143 10.33 -7.77 5.41
C TRP A 143 9.50 -7.63 4.13
N LYS A 144 8.38 -8.34 4.04
CA LYS A 144 7.46 -8.33 2.88
C LYS A 144 6.72 -6.99 2.76
N GLY A 145 7.40 -5.99 2.20
CA GLY A 145 6.83 -4.67 1.92
C GLY A 145 7.25 -4.08 0.58
N LYS A 146 8.42 -4.45 0.08
CA LYS A 146 8.82 -4.10 -1.29
C LYS A 146 8.24 -5.16 -2.22
N LYS A 147 7.14 -4.85 -2.92
CA LYS A 147 6.89 -5.53 -4.19
C LYS A 147 8.18 -5.34 -4.98
N LYS A 148 9.01 -6.39 -5.09
CA LYS A 148 10.15 -6.38 -6.02
C LYS A 148 9.54 -5.87 -7.31
N LEU A 149 10.04 -4.72 -7.80
CA LEU A 149 9.57 -4.19 -9.08
C LEU A 149 9.74 -5.37 -10.02
N ILE A 150 8.63 -5.98 -10.46
CA ILE A 150 8.70 -7.15 -11.32
C ILE A 150 9.23 -6.58 -12.62
N ARG A 151 10.57 -6.51 -12.73
CA ARG A 151 11.25 -6.21 -13.96
C ARG A 151 10.84 -7.36 -14.85
N LYS A 152 9.88 -7.09 -15.75
CA LYS A 152 9.50 -8.05 -16.78
C LYS A 152 10.81 -8.50 -17.41
N LYS A 153 11.06 -9.81 -17.42
CA LYS A 153 12.26 -10.37 -18.04
C LYS A 153 12.39 -9.76 -19.44
N SER A 154 13.59 -9.34 -19.81
CA SER A 154 13.84 -8.79 -21.15
C SER A 154 13.54 -9.89 -22.16
N VAL A 155 12.41 -9.77 -22.85
CA VAL A 155 12.07 -10.65 -23.96
C VAL A 155 12.88 -10.15 -25.18
N PRO A 156 13.55 -11.04 -25.94
CA PRO A 156 14.19 -10.67 -27.20
C PRO A 156 13.25 -9.85 -28.09
N TRP A 157 13.78 -8.81 -28.73
CA TRP A 157 12.99 -7.84 -29.50
C TRP A 157 12.11 -8.50 -30.57
N GLU A 158 12.60 -9.57 -31.20
CA GLU A 158 11.87 -10.33 -32.22
C GLU A 158 10.60 -10.99 -31.69
N LEU A 159 10.66 -11.62 -30.53
CA LEU A 159 9.51 -12.25 -29.87
C LEU A 159 8.50 -11.20 -29.41
N ALA A 160 8.98 -10.09 -28.86
CA ALA A 160 8.14 -8.96 -28.47
C ALA A 160 7.45 -8.28 -29.67
N ASN A 161 8.11 -8.27 -30.84
CA ASN A 161 7.54 -7.72 -32.07
C ASN A 161 6.49 -8.67 -32.67
N LYS A 162 6.75 -9.98 -32.69
CA LYS A 162 5.77 -11.00 -33.10
C LYS A 162 4.51 -10.95 -32.25
N GLU A 163 4.63 -10.94 -30.92
CA GLU A 163 3.48 -10.82 -30.02
C GLU A 163 2.71 -9.51 -30.24
N ARG A 164 3.42 -8.41 -30.54
CA ARG A 164 2.81 -7.11 -30.86
C ARG A 164 2.04 -7.17 -32.18
N GLU A 165 2.55 -7.84 -33.21
CA GLU A 165 1.89 -8.01 -34.50
C GLU A 165 0.67 -8.92 -34.39
N GLU A 166 0.78 -10.06 -33.71
CA GLU A 166 -0.36 -10.94 -33.42
C GLU A 166 -1.46 -10.18 -32.67
N ARG A 167 -1.09 -9.35 -31.69
CA ARG A 167 -2.06 -8.53 -30.95
C ARG A 167 -2.70 -7.45 -31.83
N LYS A 168 -1.99 -6.91 -32.82
CA LYS A 168 -2.55 -5.99 -33.82
C LYS A 168 -3.51 -6.73 -34.77
N GLU A 169 -3.15 -7.94 -35.21
CA GLU A 169 -4.03 -8.76 -36.04
C GLU A 169 -5.31 -9.17 -35.32
N ILE A 170 -5.21 -9.65 -34.08
CA ILE A 170 -6.38 -9.99 -33.24
C ILE A 170 -7.29 -8.77 -33.09
N ARG A 171 -6.71 -7.57 -32.94
CA ARG A 171 -7.47 -6.31 -32.87
C ARG A 171 -8.13 -5.94 -34.21
N LYS A 172 -7.45 -6.12 -35.34
CA LYS A 172 -8.02 -5.91 -36.69
C LYS A 172 -9.16 -6.88 -36.96
N LYS A 173 -8.94 -8.19 -36.77
CA LYS A 173 -9.95 -9.25 -36.89
C LYS A 173 -11.17 -8.99 -35.99
N ARG A 174 -10.97 -8.48 -34.77
CA ARG A 174 -12.07 -8.05 -33.88
C ARG A 174 -12.83 -6.83 -34.40
N ARG A 175 -12.15 -5.86 -35.01
CA ARG A 175 -12.79 -4.66 -35.59
C ARG A 175 -13.58 -5.02 -36.85
N GLU A 176 -13.03 -5.84 -37.73
CA GLU A 176 -13.70 -6.35 -38.93
C GLU A 176 -14.95 -7.15 -38.54
N LYS A 177 -14.84 -8.13 -37.62
CA LYS A 177 -16.01 -8.85 -37.09
C LYS A 177 -17.08 -7.93 -36.47
N LYS A 178 -16.66 -6.81 -35.86
CA LYS A 178 -17.61 -5.82 -35.31
C LYS A 178 -18.26 -5.00 -36.42
N GLN A 179 -17.52 -4.66 -37.49
CA GLN A 179 -18.03 -3.93 -38.65
C GLN A 179 -18.95 -4.80 -39.50
N THR A 180 -18.58 -6.04 -39.80
CA THR A 180 -19.45 -6.99 -40.53
C THR A 180 -20.72 -7.29 -39.75
N ARG A 181 -20.63 -7.47 -38.43
CA ARG A 181 -21.81 -7.62 -37.57
C ARG A 181 -22.69 -6.37 -37.55
N LYS A 182 -22.11 -5.16 -37.59
CA LYS A 182 -22.88 -3.91 -37.70
C LYS A 182 -23.58 -3.79 -39.07
N ALA A 183 -22.85 -4.06 -40.16
CA ALA A 183 -23.39 -4.04 -41.51
C ALA A 183 -24.50 -5.07 -41.71
N ALA A 184 -24.37 -6.28 -41.14
CA ALA A 184 -25.41 -7.31 -41.16
C ALA A 184 -26.66 -6.95 -40.33
N ILE A 185 -26.50 -6.15 -39.27
CA ILE A 185 -27.64 -5.59 -38.52
C ILE A 185 -28.32 -4.47 -39.32
N GLU A 186 -27.54 -3.63 -40.02
CA GLU A 186 -28.04 -2.51 -40.83
C GLU A 186 -28.71 -2.98 -42.13
N ALA A 187 -28.22 -4.05 -42.74
CA ALA A 187 -28.81 -4.71 -43.93
C ALA A 187 -30.03 -5.61 -43.60
N GLY A 188 -30.54 -5.58 -42.36
CA GLY A 188 -31.78 -6.27 -41.97
C GLY A 188 -31.69 -7.80 -41.80
N GLY A 189 -30.50 -8.40 -41.94
CA GLY A 189 -30.32 -9.85 -41.86
C GLY A 189 -30.23 -10.44 -40.44
N VAL A 190 -29.99 -9.61 -39.40
CA VAL A 190 -29.86 -10.07 -38.01
C VAL A 190 -30.48 -9.07 -37.03
N VAL A 191 -31.47 -9.51 -36.24
CA VAL A 191 -32.05 -8.70 -35.14
C VAL A 191 -30.98 -8.44 -34.07
N PRO A 192 -30.80 -7.19 -33.57
CA PRO A 192 -29.79 -6.88 -32.57
C PRO A 192 -30.14 -7.55 -31.23
N VAL A 193 -29.47 -8.66 -30.91
CA VAL A 193 -29.52 -9.27 -29.58
C VAL A 193 -28.89 -8.30 -28.57
N LYS A 194 -29.73 -7.53 -27.85
CA LYS A 194 -29.35 -6.90 -26.58
C LYS A 194 -28.72 -7.98 -25.72
N ARG A 195 -27.52 -7.76 -25.16
CA ARG A 195 -26.87 -8.69 -24.23
C ARG A 195 -27.88 -9.05 -23.14
N LYS A 196 -28.51 -10.23 -23.24
CA LYS A 196 -29.23 -10.82 -22.12
C LYS A 196 -28.16 -11.00 -21.03
N ARG A 197 -28.35 -10.37 -19.87
CA ARG A 197 -27.79 -10.94 -18.63
C ARG A 197 -28.17 -12.41 -18.67
N ALA A 198 -27.24 -13.32 -18.39
CA ALA A 198 -27.57 -14.74 -18.26
C ALA A 198 -28.81 -14.81 -17.36
N LYS A 199 -29.95 -15.21 -17.93
CA LYS A 199 -31.15 -15.46 -17.15
C LYS A 199 -30.90 -16.84 -16.57
N PHE A 200 -30.40 -16.87 -15.34
CA PHE A 200 -30.41 -18.11 -14.59
C PHE A 200 -31.87 -18.56 -14.49
N SER A 201 -32.13 -19.84 -14.73
CA SER A 201 -33.45 -20.43 -14.54
C SER A 201 -33.88 -20.24 -13.08
N GLN A 202 -35.20 -20.19 -12.82
CA GLN A 202 -35.72 -20.16 -11.44
C GLN A 202 -35.18 -21.36 -10.65
N GLU A 203 -35.05 -22.51 -11.31
CA GLU A 203 -34.50 -23.75 -10.76
C GLU A 203 -33.03 -23.60 -10.37
N GLU A 204 -32.20 -22.96 -11.21
CA GLU A 204 -30.78 -22.71 -10.91
C GLU A 204 -30.59 -21.74 -9.74
N LEU A 205 -31.54 -20.80 -9.54
CA LEU A 205 -31.53 -19.90 -8.39
C LEU A 205 -31.98 -20.60 -7.10
N ASP A 206 -32.93 -21.53 -7.21
CA ASP A 206 -33.45 -22.30 -6.07
C ASP A 206 -32.45 -23.37 -5.63
N GLU A 207 -31.74 -24.02 -6.55
CA GLU A 207 -30.60 -24.90 -6.28
C GLU A 207 -29.50 -24.15 -5.51
N LEU A 208 -29.09 -22.98 -6.02
CA LEU A 208 -28.10 -22.14 -5.34
C LEU A 208 -28.56 -21.69 -3.94
N ALA A 209 -29.86 -21.43 -3.76
CA ALA A 209 -30.41 -21.08 -2.45
C ALA A 209 -30.38 -22.25 -1.46
N ASN A 210 -30.60 -23.48 -1.94
CA ASN A 210 -30.50 -24.70 -1.14
C ASN A 210 -29.05 -24.99 -0.73
N ASP A 211 -28.09 -24.85 -1.64
CA ASP A 211 -26.66 -24.99 -1.35
C ASP A 211 -26.20 -24.02 -0.27
N ILE A 212 -26.64 -22.76 -0.35
CA ILE A 212 -26.33 -21.73 0.65
C ILE A 212 -26.97 -22.07 2.02
N ARG A 213 -28.15 -22.69 2.04
CA ARG A 213 -28.80 -23.13 3.29
C ARG A 213 -28.05 -24.28 3.93
N LEU A 214 -27.61 -25.26 3.15
CA LEU A 214 -26.80 -26.39 3.61
C LEU A 214 -25.46 -25.92 4.18
N LEU A 215 -24.74 -25.04 3.48
CA LEU A 215 -23.52 -24.41 3.98
C LEU A 215 -23.71 -23.67 5.31
N LYS A 216 -24.84 -22.99 5.49
CA LYS A 216 -25.17 -22.32 6.76
C LYS A 216 -25.49 -23.30 7.89
N LYS A 217 -26.05 -24.48 7.58
CA LYS A 217 -26.29 -25.55 8.57
C LYS A 217 -24.98 -26.21 9.01
N VAL A 218 -24.06 -26.48 8.08
CA VAL A 218 -22.70 -26.97 8.39
C VAL A 218 -21.93 -25.97 9.24
N LYS A 219 -21.91 -24.69 8.86
CA LYS A 219 -21.27 -23.63 9.66
C LYS A 219 -21.87 -23.45 11.06
N LYS A 220 -23.11 -23.86 11.26
CA LYS A 220 -23.80 -23.87 12.56
C LYS A 220 -23.72 -25.22 13.27
N LYS A 221 -22.92 -26.17 12.76
CA LYS A 221 -22.73 -27.54 13.26
C LYS A 221 -24.03 -28.36 13.42
N LYS A 222 -25.03 -28.08 12.58
CA LYS A 222 -26.33 -28.78 12.62
C LYS A 222 -26.39 -30.02 11.71
N ILE A 223 -25.41 -30.17 10.83
CA ILE A 223 -25.20 -31.28 9.90
C ILE A 223 -23.69 -31.54 9.92
N THR A 224 -23.28 -32.81 9.83
CA THR A 224 -21.87 -33.21 9.76
C THR A 224 -21.29 -32.95 8.37
N GLU A 225 -19.96 -32.90 8.25
CA GLU A 225 -19.31 -32.63 6.95
C GLU A 225 -19.53 -33.78 5.94
N GLU A 226 -19.71 -35.01 6.43
CA GLU A 226 -20.01 -36.19 5.62
C GLU A 226 -21.41 -36.15 5.03
N GLU A 227 -22.43 -35.80 5.83
CA GLU A 227 -23.82 -35.63 5.37
C GLU A 227 -23.95 -34.48 4.35
N TYR A 228 -23.15 -33.43 4.50
CA TYR A 228 -23.10 -32.33 3.53
C TYR A 228 -22.49 -32.77 2.18
N ALA A 229 -21.47 -33.64 2.20
CA ALA A 229 -20.84 -34.16 0.99
C ALA A 229 -21.77 -35.08 0.21
N ASP A 230 -22.57 -35.90 0.92
CA ASP A 230 -23.58 -36.77 0.32
C ASP A 230 -24.72 -35.98 -0.32
N GLU A 231 -25.23 -34.94 0.35
CA GLU A 231 -26.36 -34.13 -0.15
C GLU A 231 -25.96 -33.16 -1.29
N MET A 232 -24.69 -32.77 -1.36
CA MET A 232 -24.11 -31.99 -2.47
C MET A 232 -23.62 -32.88 -3.64
N GLY A 233 -23.71 -34.21 -3.52
CA GLY A 233 -23.27 -35.14 -4.56
C GLY A 233 -21.76 -35.11 -4.86
N ILE A 234 -20.94 -34.71 -3.88
CA ILE A 234 -19.47 -34.58 -4.02
C ILE A 234 -18.75 -35.92 -3.73
N LYS A 235 -19.49 -36.99 -3.42
CA LYS A 235 -18.93 -38.33 -3.20
C LYS A 235 -18.40 -38.91 -4.51
N ASP A 236 -17.11 -38.65 -4.76
CA ASP A 236 -16.34 -39.25 -5.83
C ASP A 236 -16.27 -40.77 -5.57
N GLY A 237 -16.69 -41.56 -6.56
CA GLY A 237 -16.56 -43.02 -6.49
C GLY A 237 -15.10 -43.41 -6.70
N GLY A 238 -14.49 -44.03 -5.71
CA GLY A 238 -13.15 -44.62 -5.82
C GLY A 238 -12.51 -44.91 -4.47
N ASP A 239 -12.89 -46.02 -3.84
CA ASP A 239 -12.00 -47.18 -3.62
C ASP A 239 -12.64 -48.13 -2.59
N ASP A 240 -13.12 -49.24 -3.14
CA ASP A 240 -13.36 -50.51 -2.46
C ASP A 240 -12.00 -51.20 -2.21
N ASP A 241 -11.96 -52.12 -1.24
CA ASP A 241 -10.85 -53.02 -0.88
C ASP A 241 -9.64 -52.45 -0.11
N LEU A 242 -9.65 -52.64 1.23
CA LEU A 242 -8.83 -53.71 1.83
C LEU A 242 -9.16 -53.90 3.32
N LEU A 243 -9.61 -55.12 3.59
CA LEU A 243 -9.60 -55.81 4.87
C LEU A 243 -8.25 -55.60 5.59
N ASP A 244 -8.29 -55.26 6.87
CA ASP A 244 -7.44 -55.95 7.83
C ASP A 244 -8.19 -56.20 9.15
N SER A 245 -8.35 -57.49 9.37
CA SER A 245 -8.68 -58.25 10.56
C SER A 245 -8.06 -57.70 11.86
N GLU A 246 -8.88 -57.64 12.91
CA GLU A 246 -8.69 -58.37 14.18
C GLU A 246 -10.06 -58.64 14.83
#